data_AF-A0A922WUY2-F1
#
_entry.id   AF-A0A922WUY2-F1
#
_cell.length_a   1.000
_cell.length_b   1.000
_cell.length_c   1.000
_cell.angle_alpha   90.00
_cell.angle_beta   90.00
_cell.angle_gamma   90.00
#
_symmetry.space_group_name_H-M   'P 1'
#
loop_
_entity.id
_entity.type
_entity.pdbx_description
1 polymer ?
#
loop_
_entity_poly.entity_id
_entity_poly.type
_entity_poly.pdbx_seq_one_letter_code
_entity_poly.pdbx_strand_id
1 'polypeptide(L)'
;MASTTATLIPLEAVDPAMIEAVLDRAFGADRHARTAYRIREGMDWLPGLSMAALDEHDMLVATIQCWPIGLQTKQGQVPLVMVG
;
A
#
# COMPACT_ATOMS: atom_id res chain seq x y z
N MET A 1 16.85 -12.92 21.78
CA MET A 1 16.14 -12.33 20.63
C MET A 1 14.68 -12.22 21.05
N ALA A 2 14.16 -11.02 21.34
CA ALA A 2 12.74 -10.88 21.63
C ALA A 2 11.95 -11.27 20.37
N SER A 3 10.91 -12.08 20.50
CA SER A 3 10.02 -12.41 19.39
C SER A 3 9.16 -11.19 19.10
N THR A 4 9.61 -10.33 18.19
CA THR A 4 8.81 -9.19 17.74
C THR A 4 7.59 -9.74 17.02
N THR A 5 6.43 -9.66 17.68
CA THR A 5 5.16 -10.11 17.10
C THR A 5 4.59 -8.95 16.29
N ALA A 6 4.16 -9.24 15.05
CA ALA A 6 3.49 -8.26 14.21
C ALA A 6 2.00 -8.61 14.10
N THR A 7 1.14 -7.62 14.29
CA THR A 7 -0.31 -7.76 14.10
C THR A 7 -0.69 -7.19 12.75
N LEU A 8 -1.46 -7.96 11.97
CA LEU A 8 -1.96 -7.52 10.68
C LEU A 8 -3.41 -7.03 10.81
N ILE A 9 -3.65 -5.81 10.32
CA ILE A 9 -4.98 -5.18 10.33
C ILE A 9 -5.37 -4.68 8.92
N PRO A 10 -6.66 -4.46 8.64
CA PRO A 10 -7.09 -3.76 7.42
C PRO A 10 -6.45 -2.38 7.34
N LEU A 11 -5.96 -1.98 6.17
CA LEU A 11 -5.33 -0.67 6.00
C LEU A 11 -6.32 0.49 6.25
N GLU A 12 -7.61 0.30 5.98
CA GLU A 12 -8.67 1.29 6.23
C GLU A 12 -8.89 1.63 7.71
N ALA A 13 -8.37 0.82 8.63
CA ALA A 13 -8.39 1.12 10.06
C ALA A 13 -7.26 2.06 10.49
N VAL A 14 -6.35 2.43 9.58
CA VAL A 14 -5.19 3.29 9.84
C VAL A 14 -5.47 4.70 9.34
N ASP A 15 -5.06 5.70 10.14
CA ASP A 15 -5.10 7.10 9.71
C ASP A 15 -4.28 7.30 8.41
N PRO A 16 -4.86 7.87 7.33
CA PRO A 16 -4.15 8.13 6.09
C PRO A 16 -2.83 8.90 6.27
N ALA A 17 -2.75 9.82 7.22
CA ALA A 17 -1.51 10.57 7.48
C ALA A 17 -0.37 9.66 7.99
N MET A 18 -0.71 8.61 8.75
CA MET A 18 0.26 7.63 9.23
C MET A 18 0.77 6.74 8.09
N ILE A 19 -0.11 6.38 7.14
CA ILE A 19 0.25 5.64 5.93
C ILE A 19 1.27 6.45 5.13
N GLU A 20 0.98 7.72 4.87
CA GLU A 20 1.89 8.63 4.15
C GLU A 20 3.26 8.75 4.84
N ALA A 21 3.26 8.91 6.17
CA ALA A 21 4.51 9.01 6.95
C ALA A 21 5.38 7.74 6.86
N VAL A 22 4.77 6.54 6.90
CA VAL A 22 5.50 5.28 6.74
C VAL A 22 6.02 5.10 5.32
N LEU A 23 5.24 5.48 4.31
CA LEU A 23 5.68 5.44 2.92
C LEU A 23 6.83 6.41 2.66
N ASP A 24 6.78 7.62 3.21
CA ASP A 24 7.88 8.59 3.15
C ASP A 24 9.14 8.06 3.82
N ARG A 25 8.99 7.45 5.00
CA ARG A 25 10.11 6.84 5.71
C ARG A 25 10.74 5.69 4.93
N ALA A 26 9.94 4.88 4.23
CA ALA A 26 10.42 3.72 3.48
C ALA A 26 11.01 4.07 2.11
N PHE A 27 10.43 5.06 1.42
CA PHE A 27 10.71 5.32 0.00
C PHE A 27 11.26 6.72 -0.30
N GLY A 28 11.27 7.63 0.68
CA GLY A 28 11.64 9.03 0.54
C GLY A 28 10.44 9.94 0.20
N ALA A 29 10.54 11.22 0.57
CA ALA A 29 9.52 12.24 0.30
C ALA A 29 9.30 12.53 -1.19
N ASP A 30 10.27 12.18 -2.05
CA ASP A 30 10.22 12.33 -3.49
C ASP A 30 9.61 11.11 -4.21
N ARG A 31 9.11 10.10 -3.46
CA ARG A 31 8.54 8.85 -3.99
C ARG A 31 7.45 9.05 -5.03
N HIS A 32 6.71 10.16 -4.97
CA HIS A 32 5.62 10.47 -5.89
C HIS A 32 6.07 10.61 -7.35
N ALA A 33 7.37 10.83 -7.61
CA ALA A 33 7.93 10.86 -8.97
C ALA A 33 8.06 9.46 -9.61
N ARG A 34 7.91 8.37 -8.83
CA ARG A 34 8.05 6.99 -9.33
C ARG A 34 6.90 6.62 -10.27
N THR A 35 7.20 5.85 -11.31
CA THR A 35 6.20 5.39 -12.31
C THR A 35 4.96 4.74 -11.69
N ALA A 36 5.12 4.04 -10.56
CA ALA A 36 4.01 3.43 -9.84
C ALA A 36 2.92 4.45 -9.44
N TYR A 37 3.29 5.67 -9.01
CA TYR A 37 2.31 6.71 -8.66
C TYR A 37 1.55 7.20 -9.88
N ARG A 38 2.20 7.32 -11.04
CA ARG A 38 1.53 7.65 -12.31
C ARG A 38 0.54 6.57 -12.73
N ILE A 39 0.91 5.29 -12.57
CA ILE A 39 0.00 4.18 -12.89
C ILE A 39 -1.24 4.24 -12.00
N ARG A 40 -1.12 4.69 -10.75
CA ARG A 40 -2.16 4.73 -9.71
C ARG A 40 -2.96 6.05 -9.69
N GLU A 41 -2.61 7.01 -10.53
CA GLU A 41 -3.17 8.37 -10.49
C GLU A 41 -4.69 8.37 -10.68
N GLY A 42 -5.41 9.05 -9.79
CA GLY A 42 -6.87 9.14 -9.82
C GLY A 42 -7.63 7.88 -9.40
N MET A 43 -6.93 6.88 -8.85
CA MET A 43 -7.55 5.67 -8.30
C MET A 43 -7.42 5.65 -6.77
N ASP A 44 -8.22 4.79 -6.14
CA ASP A 44 -8.06 4.39 -4.75
C ASP A 44 -7.52 2.96 -4.68
N TRP A 45 -6.80 2.65 -3.60
CA TRP A 45 -6.44 1.27 -3.28
C TRP A 45 -7.68 0.48 -2.87
N LEU A 46 -7.64 -0.84 -3.07
CA LEU A 46 -8.69 -1.80 -2.75
C LEU A 46 -8.65 -2.12 -1.25
N PRO A 47 -9.65 -1.69 -0.44
CA PRO A 47 -9.55 -1.82 1.01
C PRO A 47 -9.51 -3.25 1.51
N GLY A 48 -10.34 -4.11 0.93
CA GLY A 48 -10.41 -5.53 1.29
C GLY A 48 -9.15 -6.35 0.95
N LEU A 49 -8.18 -5.77 0.23
CA LEU A 49 -6.91 -6.42 -0.12
C LEU A 49 -5.69 -5.67 0.42
N SER A 50 -5.88 -4.54 1.09
CA SER A 50 -4.81 -3.69 1.60
C SER A 50 -4.65 -3.86 3.10
N MET A 51 -3.41 -3.93 3.58
CA MET A 51 -3.09 -4.32 4.94
C MET A 51 -2.03 -3.42 5.57
N ALA A 52 -2.11 -3.28 6.89
CA ALA A 52 -1.10 -2.65 7.71
C ALA A 52 -0.53 -3.66 8.72
N ALA A 53 0.74 -3.50 9.05
CA ALA A 53 1.39 -4.23 10.12
C ALA A 53 1.70 -3.29 11.28
N LEU A 54 1.27 -3.69 12.48
CA LEU A 54 1.59 -3.04 13.74
C LEU A 54 2.62 -3.87 14.51
N ASP A 55 3.53 -3.21 15.22
CA ASP A 55 4.45 -3.85 16.15
C ASP A 55 3.81 -4.12 17.53
N GLU A 56 4.61 -4.58 18.49
CA GLU A 56 4.18 -4.89 19.87
C GLU A 56 3.75 -3.67 20.69
N HIS A 57 3.93 -2.45 20.16
CA HIS A 57 3.52 -1.19 20.77
C HIS A 57 2.37 -0.53 19.98
N ASP A 58 1.68 -1.29 19.13
CA ASP A 58 0.62 -0.83 18.22
C ASP A 58 1.08 0.27 17.24
N MET A 59 2.40 0.36 16.97
CA MET A 59 2.94 1.34 16.04
C MET A 59 2.92 0.81 14.62
N LEU A 60 2.49 1.64 13.67
CA LEU A 60 2.50 1.28 12.25
C LEU A 60 3.93 1.15 11.73
N VAL A 61 4.30 -0.06 11.29
CA VAL A 61 5.65 -0.37 10.82
C VAL A 61 5.72 -0.76 9.35
N ALA A 62 4.60 -1.19 8.75
CA ALA A 62 4.53 -1.49 7.32
C ALA A 62 3.11 -1.37 6.78
N THR A 63 3.02 -1.18 5.46
CA THR A 63 1.75 -1.17 4.71
C THR A 63 1.93 -1.90 3.39
N ILE A 64 0.88 -2.57 2.94
CA ILE A 64 0.72 -3.05 1.56
C ILE A 64 -0.58 -2.46 1.01
N GLN A 65 -0.48 -1.83 -0.16
CA GLN A 65 -1.63 -1.31 -0.89
C GLN A 65 -1.84 -2.12 -2.17
N CYS A 66 -3.08 -2.54 -2.38
CA CYS A 66 -3.49 -3.25 -3.59
C CYS A 66 -4.29 -2.30 -4.49
N TRP A 67 -3.97 -2.24 -5.77
CA TRP A 67 -4.55 -1.29 -6.71
C TRP A 67 -5.26 -2.02 -7.86
N PRO A 68 -6.47 -1.60 -8.26
CA PRO A 68 -7.15 -2.18 -9.41
C PRO A 68 -6.53 -1.60 -10.69
N ILE A 69 -5.84 -2.42 -11.47
CA ILE A 69 -5.22 -1.98 -12.73
C ILE A 69 -5.75 -2.79 -13.91
N GLY A 70 -5.62 -2.23 -15.11
CA GLY A 70 -5.93 -2.91 -16.36
C GLY A 70 -4.70 -3.10 -17.22
N LEU A 71 -4.37 -4.35 -17.55
CA LEU A 71 -3.39 -4.64 -18.59
C LEU A 71 -4.06 -4.51 -19.96
N GLN A 72 -3.57 -3.60 -20.78
CA GLN A 72 -4.05 -3.44 -22.15
C GLN A 72 -3.40 -4.50 -23.06
N THR A 73 -4.23 -5.34 -23.68
CA THR A 73 -3.79 -6.38 -24.63
C THR A 73 -4.43 -6.16 -26.00
N LYS A 74 -3.98 -6.89 -27.03
CA LYS A 74 -4.59 -6.81 -28.37
C LYS A 74 -6.05 -7.31 -28.40
N GLN A 75 -6.44 -8.11 -27.42
CA GLN A 75 -7.75 -8.73 -27.29
C GLN A 75 -8.71 -7.92 -26.40
N GLY A 76 -8.23 -6.82 -25.82
CA GLY A 76 -8.96 -6.00 -24.85
C GLY A 76 -8.23 -5.86 -23.51
N GLN A 77 -8.88 -5.21 -22.56
CA GLN A 77 -8.34 -4.98 -21.23
C GLN A 77 -8.51 -6.21 -20.33
N VAL A 78 -7.45 -6.58 -19.62
CA VAL A 78 -7.46 -7.66 -18.61
C VAL A 78 -7.33 -7.04 -17.21
N PRO A 79 -8.26 -7.29 -16.27
CA PRO A 79 -8.16 -6.78 -14.91
C PRO A 79 -7.04 -7.49 -14.14
N LEU A 80 -6.22 -6.74 -13.41
CA LEU A 80 -5.16 -7.23 -12.53
C LEU A 80 -5.19 -6.46 -11.20
N VAL A 81 -4.56 -7.03 -10.18
CA VAL A 81 -4.27 -6.35 -8.92
C VAL A 81 -2.78 -6.04 -8.86
N MET A 82 -2.44 -4.75 -8.78
CA MET A 82 -1.07 -4.33 -8.55
C MET A 82 -0.82 -4.18 -7.05
N VAL A 83 0.14 -4.94 -6.54
CA VAL A 83 0.58 -4.87 -5.15
C VAL A 83 1.74 -3.90 -5.02
N GLY A 84 1.71 -3.05 -4.01
CA GLY A 84 2.91 -2.36 -3.50
C GLY A 84 2.57 -1.14 -2.69
#